data_AF-A0A5L6NE80-F1
#
_entry.id   AF-A0A5L6NE80-F1
#
_cell.length_a   1.000
_cell.length_b   1.000
_cell.length_c   1.000
_cell.angle_alpha   90.00
_cell.angle_beta   90.00
_cell.angle_gamma   90.00
#
_symmetry.space_group_name_H-M   'P 1'
#
loop_
_entity.id
_entity.type
_entity.pdbx_description
1 polymer ?
#
loop_
_entity_poly.entity_id
_entity_poly.type
_entity_poly.pdbx_seq_one_letter_code
_entity_poly.pdbx_strand_id
1 'polypeptide(L)' 'MIDEVEVLLAEIRKYDPEFSPKSTGKYLLTELQSRHLDYQMKHKKRPKYKHRFANSIVNRW' A
#
# COMPACT_ATOMS: atom_id res chain seq x y z
N MET A 1 18.55 12.28 -9.80
CA MET A 1 17.20 11.78 -9.52
C MET A 1 17.37 10.63 -8.56
N ILE A 2 16.79 10.72 -7.37
CA ILE A 2 16.77 9.58 -6.45
C ILE A 2 15.79 8.57 -7.06
N ASP A 3 16.20 7.33 -7.20
CA ASP A 3 15.38 6.28 -7.82
C ASP A 3 14.22 5.98 -6.86
N GLU A 4 12.99 6.33 -7.24
CA GLU A 4 11.79 6.18 -6.38
C GLU A 4 11.65 4.75 -5.84
N VAL A 5 12.15 3.78 -6.61
CA VAL A 5 12.26 2.37 -6.27
C VAL A 5 13.11 2.15 -5.02
N GLU A 6 14.30 2.76 -4.93
CA GLU A 6 15.21 2.60 -3.78
C GLU A 6 14.62 3.17 -2.50
N VAL A 7 13.94 4.32 -2.61
CA VAL A 7 13.26 4.97 -1.47
C VAL A 7 12.14 4.08 -0.94
N LEU A 8 11.26 3.62 -1.83
CA LEU A 8 10.15 2.74 -1.46
C LEU A 8 10.64 1.41 -0.87
N LEU A 9 11.69 0.82 -1.46
CA LEU A 9 12.28 -0.42 -0.95
C LEU A 9 12.85 -0.22 0.45
N ALA A 10 13.56 0.89 0.70
CA ALA A 10 14.09 1.23 2.01
C ALA A 10 12.97 1.45 3.04
N GLU A 11 11.86 2.08 2.65
CA GLU A 11 10.70 2.23 3.52
C GLU A 11 10.02 0.91 3.84
N ILE A 12 9.85 0.04 2.84
CA ILE A 12 9.24 -1.30 3.03
C ILE A 12 10.08 -2.12 4.00
N ARG A 13 11.41 -2.13 3.84
CA ARG A 13 12.33 -2.86 4.71
C ARG A 13 12.31 -2.43 6.17
N LYS A 14 11.84 -1.22 6.49
CA LYS A 14 11.68 -0.77 7.89
C LYS A 14 10.63 -1.58 8.64
N TYR A 15 9.62 -2.11 7.95
CA TYR A 15 8.53 -2.87 8.56
C TYR A 15 8.40 -4.31 8.06
N ASP A 16 9.00 -4.65 6.92
CA ASP A 16 9.06 -5.99 6.35
C ASP A 16 10.50 -6.26 5.86
N PRO A 17 11.43 -6.62 6.78
CA PRO A 17 12.87 -6.72 6.48
C PRO A 17 13.22 -7.80 5.45
N GLU A 18 12.39 -8.85 5.37
CA GLU A 18 12.56 -9.98 4.46
C GLU A 18 11.85 -9.77 3.11
N PHE A 19 11.22 -8.61 2.91
CA PHE A 19 10.51 -8.32 1.68
C PHE A 19 11.45 -8.32 0.47
N SER A 20 11.15 -9.21 -0.47
CA SER A 20 11.75 -9.24 -1.79
C SER A 20 10.67 -9.08 -2.85
N PRO A 21 10.74 -8.04 -3.72
CA PRO A 21 9.83 -7.91 -4.84
C PRO A 21 10.00 -9.10 -5.80
N LYS A 22 8.89 -9.58 -6.36
CA LYS A 22 8.89 -10.67 -7.34
C LYS A 22 8.96 -10.15 -8.78
N SER A 23 8.49 -8.93 -9.00
CA SER A 23 8.43 -8.28 -10.31
C SER A 23 9.73 -7.54 -10.59
N THR A 24 10.15 -7.53 -11.85
CA THR A 24 11.31 -6.79 -12.33
C THR A 24 10.89 -5.81 -13.44
N GLY A 25 11.69 -4.77 -13.67
CA GLY A 25 11.46 -3.78 -14.72
C GLY A 25 10.17 -2.97 -14.54
N LYS A 26 9.28 -3.00 -15.54
CA LYS A 26 8.09 -2.14 -15.62
C LYS A 26 7.14 -2.25 -14.42
N TYR A 27 7.03 -3.44 -13.81
CA TYR A 27 6.06 -3.72 -12.76
C TYR A 27 6.62 -3.60 -11.34
N LEU A 28 7.94 -3.43 -11.20
CA LEU A 28 8.62 -3.36 -9.90
C LEU A 28 8.05 -2.21 -9.05
N LEU A 29 7.99 -1.00 -9.61
CA LEU A 29 7.48 0.17 -8.89
C LEU A 29 6.03 -0.04 -8.42
N THR A 30 5.19 -0.62 -9.26
CA THR A 30 3.78 -0.88 -8.95
C THR A 30 3.62 -1.90 -7.83
N GLU A 31 4.47 -2.94 -7.80
CA GLU A 31 4.48 -3.92 -6.70
C GLU A 31 4.88 -3.27 -5.38
N LEU A 32 5.95 -2.45 -5.38
CA LEU A 32 6.41 -1.73 -4.19
C LEU A 32 5.33 -0.78 -3.67
N GLN A 33 4.72 0.01 -4.55
CA GLN A 33 3.63 0.93 -4.20
C GLN A 33 2.42 0.19 -3.62
N SER A 34 2.04 -0.94 -4.22
CA SER A 34 0.91 -1.76 -3.74
C SER A 34 1.20 -2.32 -2.35
N ARG A 35 2.40 -2.87 -2.14
CA ARG A 35 2.82 -3.40 -0.84
C ARG A 35 2.86 -2.32 0.24
N HIS A 36 3.36 -1.14 -0.11
CA HIS A 36 3.43 -0.01 0.79
C HIS A 36 2.03 0.50 1.17
N LEU A 37 1.13 0.57 0.20
CA LEU A 37 -0.27 0.97 0.43
C LEU A 37 -1.00 -0.04 1.32
N ASP A 38 -0.81 -1.34 1.10
CA ASP A 38 -1.38 -2.39 1.94
C ASP A 38 -0.94 -2.26 3.40
N TYR A 39 0.35 -2.01 3.63
CA TYR A 39 0.88 -1.76 4.97
C TYR A 39 0.22 -0.53 5.59
N GLN A 40 0.16 0.59 4.87
CA GLN A 40 -0.50 1.80 5.37
C GLN A 40 -1.98 1.55 5.70
N MET A 41 -2.71 0.78 4.88
CA MET A 41 -4.13 0.47 5.12
C MET A 41 -4.37 -0.44 6.33
N LYS A 42 -3.41 -1.31 6.65
CA LYS A 42 -3.44 -2.18 7.82
C LYS A 42 -3.06 -1.44 9.10
N HIS A 43 -2.04 -0.57 9.04
CA HIS A 43 -1.41 0.01 10.22
C HIS A 43 -1.78 1.46 10.51
N LYS A 44 -2.15 2.27 9.51
CA LYS A 44 -2.76 3.58 9.81
C LYS A 44 -4.18 3.35 10.30
N LYS A 45 -4.53 3.98 11.44
CA LYS A 45 -5.92 4.08 11.91
C LYS A 45 -6.78 4.49 10.73
N ARG A 46 -7.63 3.57 10.26
CA ARG A 46 -8.59 3.88 9.21
C ARG A 46 -9.34 5.13 9.65
N PRO A 47 -9.36 6.19 8.83
CA PRO A 47 -10.24 7.29 9.11
C PRO A 47 -11.67 6.74 9.23
N LYS A 48 -12.41 7.20 10.24
CA LYS A 48 -13.78 6.73 10.55
C LYS A 48 -14.77 6.90 9.37
N TYR A 49 -14.37 7.50 8.24
CA TYR A 49 -15.22 7.71 7.08
C TYR A 49 -15.55 6.45 6.27
N LYS A 50 -14.87 5.30 6.47
CA LYS A 50 -15.27 4.03 5.80
C LYS A 50 -16.69 3.57 6.21
N HIS A 51 -17.22 4.12 7.30
CA HIS A 51 -18.60 3.91 7.72
C HIS A 51 -19.64 4.52 6.75
N ARG A 52 -19.29 5.56 5.98
CA ARG A 52 -20.22 6.19 5.03
C ARG A 52 -20.39 5.40 3.72
N PHE A 53 -19.32 4.76 3.24
CA PHE A 53 -19.39 3.98 1.99
C PHE A 53 -20.10 2.62 2.18
N ALA A 54 -19.99 2.01 3.36
CA ALA A 54 -20.76 0.81 3.68
C ALA A 54 -22.28 1.10 3.73
N ASN A 55 -22.68 2.24 4.30
CA ASN A 55 -24.09 2.61 4.42
C ASN A 55 -24.72 3.08 3.10
N SER A 56 -23.95 3.59 2.13
CA SER A 56 -24.51 4.00 0.83
C SER A 56 -24.88 2.82 -0.09
N ILE A 57 -24.29 1.64 0.14
CA ILE A 57 -24.62 0.41 -0.60
C ILE A 57 -25.85 -0.27 0.02
N VAL A 58 -26.00 -0.18 1.35
CA VAL A 58 -27.11 -0.78 2.10
C VAL A 58 -28.45 -0.08 1.85
N ASN A 59 -28.46 1.24 1.61
CA ASN A 59 -29.70 1.99 1.33
C ASN A 59 -30.19 1.91 -0.12
N ARG A 60 -29.67 0.96 -0.92
CA ARG A 60 -30.05 0.80 -2.34
C ARG A 60 -30.78 -0.51 -2.65
N TRP A 61 -31.31 -1.18 -1.63
CA TRP A 61 -32.17 -2.35 -1.73
C TRP A 61 -33.51 -2.08 -1.07
#